data_AF-V7B313-F1
#
_entry.id   AF-V7B313-F1
#
_cell.length_a   1.000
_cell.length_b   1.000
_cell.length_c   1.000
_cell.angle_alpha   90.00
_cell.angle_beta   90.00
_cell.angle_gamma   90.00
#
_symmetry.space_group_name_H-M   'P 1'
#
loop_
_entity.id
_entity.type
_entity.pdbx_description
1 polymer ?
#
loop_
_entity_poly.entity_id
_entity_poly.type
_entity_poly.pdbx_seq_one_letter_code
_entity_poly.pdbx_strand_id
1 'polypeptide(L)'
;MESAIPAPKVSRLFIYPIKSCRGISVSHAPLTPTGLRWDRQWVVVNSQGRACTQRVDPKLALVEVQLPPEALVEHYQPTNNSYMVLKAPGMESLKICLSKQHEVTEAITVWEWTGSAWDEGIEASRWFSDFLGKPCQLVRFNAASEVRQVDPDYVGGQHRTYFSDGYPFLLLSQESLDALNELLKEPIPINRFRPNILVEGCDPYSEDLWTEIKISGFSFQGVKLCSRCKVPTINQETGIAGSEPTETLMKTRSGKVIRPDAKNKNKVYFGQNMVWNWMDSSAEENAKMIQVGDSVYVLRKVSSAVEAAA
;
A
#
# COMPACT_ATOMS: atom_id res chain seq x y z
N MET A 1 25.74 -26.54 -18.61
CA MET A 1 24.50 -25.74 -18.77
C MET A 1 24.07 -25.37 -17.36
N GLU A 2 24.49 -24.22 -16.87
CA GLU A 2 23.87 -23.63 -15.68
C GLU A 2 22.42 -23.33 -16.05
N SER A 3 21.47 -23.98 -15.39
CA SER A 3 20.07 -23.57 -15.49
C SER A 3 20.02 -22.13 -15.00
N ALA A 4 19.73 -21.19 -15.90
CA ALA A 4 19.46 -19.82 -15.51
C ALA A 4 18.36 -19.86 -14.44
N ILE A 5 18.71 -19.47 -13.21
CA ILE A 5 17.72 -19.34 -12.13
C ILE A 5 16.64 -18.40 -12.68
N PRO A 6 15.36 -18.81 -12.75
CA PRO A 6 14.31 -17.96 -13.28
C PRO A 6 14.31 -16.65 -12.49
N ALA A 7 14.31 -15.52 -13.17
CA ALA A 7 14.17 -14.23 -12.50
C ALA A 7 12.84 -14.23 -11.72
N PRO A 8 12.79 -13.62 -10.52
CA PRO A 8 11.53 -13.46 -9.80
C PRO A 8 10.50 -12.77 -10.69
N LYS A 9 9.21 -12.96 -10.44
CA LYS A 9 8.14 -12.35 -11.26
C LYS A 9 7.02 -11.82 -10.37
N VAL A 10 6.27 -10.85 -10.88
CA VAL A 10 5.07 -10.33 -10.21
C VAL A 10 4.00 -11.41 -10.16
N SER A 11 3.67 -11.92 -8.98
CA SER A 11 2.63 -12.93 -8.80
C SER A 11 1.25 -12.30 -8.58
N ARG A 12 1.18 -11.16 -7.86
CA ARG A 12 -0.07 -10.45 -7.59
C ARG A 12 0.15 -8.94 -7.48
N LEU A 13 -0.84 -8.18 -7.91
CA LEU A 13 -0.92 -6.73 -7.70
C LEU A 13 -2.14 -6.39 -6.86
N PHE A 14 -1.97 -5.42 -5.95
CA PHE A 14 -3.04 -4.92 -5.12
C PHE A 14 -3.08 -3.39 -5.09
N ILE A 15 -4.30 -2.87 -5.15
CA ILE A 15 -4.60 -1.45 -4.95
C ILE A 15 -5.50 -1.33 -3.72
N TYR A 16 -5.29 -0.32 -2.89
CA TYR A 16 -6.12 -0.04 -1.72
C TYR A 16 -6.66 1.38 -1.85
N PRO A 17 -7.78 1.59 -2.57
CA PRO A 17 -8.21 2.93 -2.91
C PRO A 17 -8.43 3.84 -1.70
N ILE A 18 -9.09 3.29 -0.68
CA ILE A 18 -9.31 3.97 0.59
C ILE A 18 -8.30 3.45 1.61
N LYS A 19 -7.55 4.36 2.24
CA LYS A 19 -6.65 4.04 3.35
C LYS A 19 -7.37 3.19 4.38
N SER A 20 -6.73 2.10 4.81
CA SER A 20 -7.26 1.16 5.82
C SER A 20 -8.48 0.34 5.38
N CYS A 21 -9.05 0.53 4.19
CA CYS A 21 -10.08 -0.37 3.68
C CYS A 21 -9.50 -1.60 2.98
N ARG A 22 -10.36 -2.55 2.57
CA ARG A 22 -9.97 -3.77 1.85
C ARG A 22 -9.30 -3.40 0.52
N GLY A 23 -8.30 -4.19 0.15
CA GLY A 23 -7.62 -4.04 -1.14
C GLY A 23 -8.33 -4.82 -2.25
N ILE A 24 -8.13 -4.38 -3.48
CA ILE A 24 -8.55 -5.09 -4.69
C ILE A 24 -7.34 -5.76 -5.33
N SER A 25 -7.51 -7.03 -5.72
CA SER A 25 -6.51 -7.75 -6.52
C SER A 25 -6.74 -7.41 -7.99
N VAL A 26 -5.69 -7.06 -8.72
CA VAL A 26 -5.78 -6.67 -10.13
C VAL A 26 -4.74 -7.42 -10.96
N SER A 27 -5.00 -7.61 -12.25
CA SER A 27 -4.04 -8.25 -13.17
C SER A 27 -3.00 -7.27 -13.71
N HIS A 28 -3.32 -5.98 -13.73
CA HIS A 28 -2.46 -4.91 -14.17
C HIS A 28 -2.84 -3.60 -13.47
N ALA A 29 -1.91 -2.66 -13.42
CA ALA A 29 -2.15 -1.33 -12.86
C ALA A 29 -1.19 -0.29 -13.47
N PRO A 30 -1.69 0.92 -13.78
CA PRO A 30 -0.83 2.02 -14.19
C PRO A 30 0.02 2.53 -13.03
N LEU A 31 1.26 2.89 -13.34
CA LEU A 31 2.19 3.54 -12.45
C LEU A 31 1.99 5.06 -12.48
N THR A 32 1.94 5.66 -11.30
CA THR A 32 1.84 7.11 -11.11
C THR A 32 2.99 7.58 -10.21
N PRO A 33 3.33 8.87 -10.19
CA PRO A 33 4.34 9.40 -9.26
C PRO A 33 4.06 9.11 -7.77
N THR A 34 2.81 8.77 -7.43
CA THR A 34 2.33 8.54 -6.06
C THR A 34 2.06 7.07 -5.71
N GLY A 35 2.29 6.12 -6.63
CA GLY A 35 1.99 4.69 -6.45
C GLY A 35 1.28 4.06 -7.65
N LEU A 36 0.65 2.90 -7.43
CA LEU A 36 -0.30 2.37 -8.40
C LEU A 36 -1.50 3.31 -8.51
N ARG A 37 -2.07 3.45 -9.71
CA ARG A 37 -3.26 4.29 -9.93
C ARG A 37 -4.35 3.91 -8.92
N TRP A 38 -5.02 4.93 -8.37
CA TRP A 38 -6.04 4.83 -7.33
C TRP A 38 -5.57 4.46 -5.93
N ASP A 39 -4.31 4.08 -5.73
CA ASP A 39 -3.85 3.61 -4.43
C ASP A 39 -3.82 4.72 -3.37
N ARG A 40 -4.54 4.51 -2.26
CA ARG A 40 -4.68 5.39 -1.10
C ARG A 40 -4.99 6.86 -1.46
N GLN A 41 -5.80 7.07 -2.50
CA GLN A 41 -6.29 8.40 -2.86
C GLN A 41 -7.36 8.91 -1.89
N TRP A 42 -8.04 8.01 -1.18
CA TRP A 42 -9.07 8.34 -0.20
C TRP A 42 -8.65 7.97 1.22
N VAL A 43 -9.23 8.67 2.19
CA VAL A 43 -9.11 8.35 3.62
C VAL A 43 -10.40 8.71 4.35
N VAL A 44 -10.75 7.90 5.34
CA VAL A 44 -11.82 8.24 6.28
C VAL A 44 -11.20 9.05 7.42
N VAL A 45 -11.79 10.17 7.78
CA VAL A 45 -11.33 11.03 8.89
C VAL A 45 -12.41 11.16 9.94
N ASN A 46 -12.02 11.39 11.19
CA ASN A 46 -12.95 11.68 12.28
C ASN A 46 -13.34 13.17 12.31
N SER A 47 -14.17 13.55 13.28
CA SER A 47 -14.59 14.95 13.49
C SER A 47 -13.47 15.97 13.75
N GLN A 48 -12.24 15.51 14.00
CA GLN A 48 -11.05 16.35 14.17
C GLN A 48 -10.15 16.37 12.93
N GLY A 49 -10.61 15.84 11.78
CA GLY A 49 -9.82 15.76 10.55
C GLY A 49 -8.70 14.69 10.60
N ARG A 50 -8.64 13.86 11.64
CA ARG A 50 -7.59 12.84 11.78
C ARG A 50 -8.00 11.55 11.09
N ALA A 51 -7.08 10.97 10.32
CA ALA A 51 -7.30 9.69 9.65
C ALA A 51 -7.73 8.58 10.61
N CYS A 52 -8.89 7.98 10.33
CA CYS A 52 -9.29 6.70 10.88
C CYS A 52 -8.44 5.60 10.24
N THR A 53 -7.86 4.73 11.06
CA THR A 53 -6.99 3.65 10.57
C THR A 53 -7.43 2.32 11.15
N GLN A 54 -7.09 1.21 10.49
CA GLN A 54 -7.35 -0.14 11.04
C GLN A 54 -6.72 -0.33 12.43
N ARG A 55 -5.71 0.46 12.81
CA ARG A 55 -5.12 0.40 14.16
C ARG A 55 -6.13 0.80 15.24
N VAL A 56 -7.03 1.73 14.94
CA VAL A 56 -8.03 2.21 15.89
C VAL A 56 -9.40 1.59 15.58
N ASP A 57 -9.70 1.45 14.29
CA ASP A 57 -10.99 0.98 13.78
C ASP A 57 -10.81 -0.23 12.84
N PRO A 58 -10.57 -1.44 13.38
CA PRO A 58 -10.38 -2.66 12.58
C PRO A 58 -11.54 -2.97 11.62
N LYS A 59 -12.76 -2.49 11.92
CA LYS A 59 -13.94 -2.63 11.05
C LYS A 59 -13.70 -2.08 9.63
N LEU A 60 -12.78 -1.13 9.45
CA LEU A 60 -12.39 -0.64 8.12
C LEU A 60 -11.90 -1.77 7.20
N ALA A 61 -11.33 -2.85 7.73
CA ALA A 61 -10.92 -4.02 6.94
C ALA A 61 -12.09 -4.71 6.21
N LEU A 62 -13.31 -4.53 6.70
CA LEU A 62 -14.54 -5.12 6.17
C LEU A 62 -15.20 -4.25 5.08
N VAL A 63 -14.68 -3.05 4.83
CA VAL A 63 -15.14 -2.18 3.75
C VAL A 63 -14.53 -2.68 2.46
N GLU A 64 -15.34 -3.37 1.67
CA GLU A 64 -14.99 -3.82 0.33
C GLU A 64 -15.08 -2.65 -0.66
N VAL A 65 -14.11 -2.60 -1.57
CA VAL A 65 -14.01 -1.56 -2.58
C VAL A 65 -14.03 -2.21 -3.94
N GLN A 66 -14.78 -1.63 -4.87
CA GLN A 66 -14.77 -2.04 -6.28
C GLN A 66 -14.58 -0.82 -7.15
N LEU A 67 -13.69 -0.93 -8.13
CA LEU A 67 -13.49 0.07 -9.18
C LEU A 67 -14.02 -0.49 -10.50
N PRO A 68 -14.50 0.36 -11.42
CA PRO A 68 -14.91 -0.10 -12.73
C PRO A 68 -13.65 -0.55 -13.51
N PRO A 69 -13.71 -1.64 -14.31
CA PRO A 69 -12.53 -2.23 -14.95
C PRO A 69 -11.69 -1.23 -15.75
N GLU A 70 -12.34 -0.33 -16.47
CA GLU A 70 -11.72 0.74 -17.26
C GLU A 70 -10.89 1.71 -16.41
N ALA A 71 -11.15 1.82 -15.10
CA ALA A 71 -10.34 2.63 -14.20
C ALA A 71 -8.89 2.13 -14.07
N LEU A 72 -8.59 0.89 -14.45
CA LEU A 72 -7.26 0.30 -14.40
C LEU A 72 -6.46 0.49 -15.69
N VAL A 73 -6.97 1.27 -16.66
CA VAL A 73 -6.25 1.64 -17.88
C VAL A 73 -5.50 2.95 -17.68
N GLU A 74 -4.30 3.11 -18.24
CA GLU A 74 -3.43 4.28 -18.01
C GLU A 74 -4.09 5.63 -18.33
N HIS A 75 -4.69 5.77 -19.50
CA HIS A 75 -5.28 7.04 -19.95
C HIS A 75 -6.77 7.18 -19.67
N TYR A 76 -7.33 6.32 -18.81
CA TYR A 76 -8.74 6.42 -18.45
C TYR A 76 -9.05 7.78 -17.83
N GLN A 77 -10.16 8.39 -18.26
CA GLN A 77 -10.70 9.61 -17.67
C GLN A 77 -12.09 9.29 -17.10
N PRO A 78 -12.29 9.44 -15.79
CA PRO A 78 -13.60 9.25 -15.19
C PRO A 78 -14.65 10.19 -15.80
N THR A 79 -15.84 9.64 -16.02
CA THR A 79 -17.04 10.41 -16.39
C THR A 79 -17.98 10.50 -15.19
N ASN A 80 -19.07 11.27 -15.32
CA ASN A 80 -20.09 11.37 -14.28
C ASN A 80 -20.80 10.05 -13.95
N ASN A 81 -20.62 9.02 -14.78
CA ASN A 81 -21.16 7.68 -14.58
C ASN A 81 -20.09 6.67 -14.08
N SER A 82 -18.89 7.14 -13.79
CA SER A 82 -17.78 6.31 -13.31
C SER A 82 -17.77 6.28 -11.78
N TYR A 83 -18.07 5.13 -11.18
CA TYR A 83 -18.23 5.02 -9.73
C TYR A 83 -17.29 3.99 -9.10
N MET A 84 -16.66 4.36 -7.99
CA MET A 84 -16.18 3.40 -6.99
C MET A 84 -17.37 2.93 -6.16
N VAL A 85 -17.51 1.62 -5.95
CA VAL A 85 -18.61 1.04 -5.17
C VAL A 85 -18.06 0.47 -3.87
N LEU A 86 -18.69 0.84 -2.75
CA LEU A 86 -18.33 0.39 -1.41
C LEU A 86 -19.42 -0.54 -0.85
N LYS A 87 -18.99 -1.61 -0.18
CA LYS A 87 -19.87 -2.54 0.53
C LYS A 87 -19.29 -2.83 1.90
N ALA A 88 -20.15 -3.02 2.89
CA ALA A 88 -19.76 -3.49 4.21
C ALA A 88 -20.90 -4.26 4.87
N PRO A 89 -20.61 -5.13 5.86
CA PRO A 89 -21.66 -5.90 6.55
C PRO A 89 -22.74 -5.00 7.16
N GLY A 90 -24.00 -5.29 6.84
CA GLY A 90 -25.16 -4.55 7.35
C GLY A 90 -25.38 -3.17 6.73
N MET A 91 -24.64 -2.82 5.68
CA MET A 91 -24.75 -1.53 5.00
C MET A 91 -25.25 -1.70 3.57
N GLU A 92 -26.08 -0.77 3.11
CA GLU A 92 -26.41 -0.64 1.68
C GLU A 92 -25.17 -0.29 0.86
N SER A 93 -25.17 -0.65 -0.42
CA SER A 93 -24.04 -0.34 -1.31
C SER A 93 -23.96 1.17 -1.57
N LEU A 94 -22.79 1.76 -1.35
CA LEU A 94 -22.53 3.18 -1.59
C LEU A 94 -21.76 3.38 -2.89
N LYS A 95 -22.16 4.37 -3.70
CA LYS A 95 -21.46 4.75 -4.94
C LYS A 95 -20.76 6.10 -4.75
N ILE A 96 -19.47 6.13 -5.01
CA ILE A 96 -18.63 7.33 -4.99
C ILE A 96 -18.25 7.68 -6.42
N CYS A 97 -18.66 8.86 -6.91
CA CYS A 97 -18.38 9.29 -8.27
C CYS A 97 -16.91 9.71 -8.42
N LEU A 98 -16.20 9.08 -9.37
CA LEU A 98 -14.77 9.30 -9.58
C LEU A 98 -14.47 10.66 -10.24
N SER A 99 -15.40 11.23 -11.00
CA SER A 99 -15.22 12.52 -11.70
C SER A 99 -15.76 13.74 -10.95
N LYS A 100 -16.52 13.53 -9.86
CA LYS A 100 -17.22 14.61 -9.19
C LYS A 100 -16.21 15.63 -8.64
N GLN A 101 -16.57 16.91 -8.78
CA GLN A 101 -15.88 18.02 -8.13
C GLN A 101 -16.53 18.25 -6.77
N HIS A 102 -15.72 18.49 -5.76
CA HIS A 102 -16.12 18.47 -4.37
C HIS A 102 -15.74 19.78 -3.68
N GLU A 103 -16.34 20.02 -2.52
CA GLU A 103 -15.88 21.07 -1.61
C GLU A 103 -14.54 20.67 -0.99
N VAL A 104 -13.75 21.66 -0.58
CA VAL A 104 -12.48 21.44 0.10
C VAL A 104 -12.72 21.38 1.60
N THR A 105 -12.16 20.35 2.24
CA THR A 105 -12.01 20.23 3.68
C THR A 105 -10.55 20.46 4.06
N GLU A 106 -10.33 21.41 4.97
CA GLU A 106 -9.00 21.76 5.48
C GLU A 106 -8.61 20.91 6.69
N ALA A 107 -7.33 21.01 7.08
CA ALA A 107 -6.79 20.41 8.31
C ALA A 107 -6.97 18.88 8.41
N ILE A 108 -6.81 18.17 7.29
CA ILE A 108 -6.78 16.71 7.26
C ILE A 108 -5.40 16.21 7.65
N THR A 109 -5.32 15.44 8.74
CA THR A 109 -4.05 14.93 9.27
C THR A 109 -3.88 13.43 9.03
N VAL A 110 -2.77 13.05 8.39
CA VAL A 110 -2.30 11.67 8.23
C VAL A 110 -0.84 11.56 8.66
N TRP A 111 -0.61 10.95 9.82
CA TRP A 111 0.71 10.99 10.49
C TRP A 111 1.13 12.44 10.73
N GLU A 112 2.38 12.79 10.41
CA GLU A 112 2.91 14.16 10.55
C GLU A 112 2.44 15.12 9.43
N TRP A 113 1.77 14.60 8.39
CA TRP A 113 1.28 15.44 7.29
C TRP A 113 -0.10 16.01 7.64
N THR A 114 -0.29 17.31 7.40
CA THR A 114 -1.59 17.98 7.45
C THR A 114 -1.76 18.85 6.22
N GLY A 115 -2.94 18.81 5.60
CA GLY A 115 -3.28 19.62 4.43
C GLY A 115 -4.76 19.57 4.08
N SER A 116 -5.11 19.97 2.87
CA SER A 116 -6.48 19.95 2.36
C SER A 116 -6.86 18.64 1.65
N ALA A 117 -8.16 18.36 1.58
CA ALA A 117 -8.72 17.24 0.85
C ALA A 117 -10.10 17.60 0.26
N TRP A 118 -10.54 16.88 -0.75
CA TRP A 118 -11.88 16.97 -1.33
C TRP A 118 -12.88 16.17 -0.50
N ASP A 119 -14.00 16.76 -0.07
CA ASP A 119 -15.08 16.06 0.65
C ASP A 119 -15.95 15.24 -0.30
N GLU A 120 -15.99 13.92 -0.13
CA GLU A 120 -16.83 13.03 -0.94
C GLU A 120 -18.34 13.20 -0.70
N GLY A 121 -18.70 14.00 0.30
CA GLY A 121 -20.03 14.54 0.52
C GLY A 121 -20.79 13.84 1.63
N ILE A 122 -21.98 14.38 1.92
CA ILE A 122 -22.77 13.99 3.09
C ILE A 122 -23.22 12.52 3.07
N GLU A 123 -23.49 11.95 1.89
CA GLU A 123 -23.89 10.55 1.76
C GLU A 123 -22.75 9.60 2.18
N ALA A 124 -21.53 9.85 1.70
CA ALA A 124 -20.35 9.09 2.07
C ALA A 124 -20.02 9.25 3.57
N SER A 125 -20.11 10.48 4.07
CA SER A 125 -19.90 10.79 5.48
C SER A 125 -20.90 10.06 6.39
N ARG A 126 -22.19 10.05 6.04
CA ARG A 126 -23.22 9.30 6.78
C ARG A 126 -22.95 7.81 6.74
N TRP A 127 -22.67 7.25 5.57
CA TRP A 127 -22.40 5.82 5.43
C TRP A 127 -21.23 5.34 6.32
N PHE A 128 -20.11 6.06 6.31
CA PHE A 128 -18.98 5.72 7.19
C PHE A 128 -19.29 5.98 8.66
N SER A 129 -20.05 7.03 8.97
CA SER A 129 -20.44 7.33 10.36
C SER A 129 -21.32 6.24 10.95
N ASP A 130 -22.30 5.77 10.18
CA ASP A 130 -23.21 4.69 10.57
C ASP A 130 -22.45 3.37 10.73
N PHE A 131 -21.57 3.04 9.77
CA PHE A 131 -20.80 1.80 9.83
C PHE A 131 -19.80 1.75 10.99
N LEU A 132 -19.13 2.86 11.27
CA LEU A 132 -18.14 2.98 12.35
C LEU A 132 -18.75 3.36 13.71
N GLY A 133 -20.02 3.77 13.74
CA GLY A 133 -20.74 4.18 14.94
C GLY A 133 -20.26 5.50 15.55
N LYS A 134 -19.62 6.37 14.74
CA LYS A 134 -19.08 7.66 15.20
C LYS A 134 -18.96 8.65 14.03
N PRO A 135 -18.99 9.97 14.28
CA PRO A 135 -18.87 10.96 13.22
C PRO A 135 -17.59 10.82 12.40
N CYS A 136 -17.75 10.56 11.11
CA CYS A 136 -16.69 10.36 10.14
C CYS A 136 -17.01 11.04 8.80
N GLN A 137 -15.97 11.36 8.04
CA GLN A 137 -16.06 11.88 6.68
C GLN A 137 -15.14 11.07 5.77
N LEU A 138 -15.58 10.83 4.53
CA LEU A 138 -14.71 10.29 3.49
C LEU A 138 -14.15 11.47 2.68
N VAL A 139 -12.83 11.54 2.57
CA VAL A 139 -12.17 12.59 1.80
C VAL A 139 -11.19 12.01 0.78
N ARG A 140 -10.94 12.73 -0.30
CA ARG A 140 -10.01 12.40 -1.38
C ARG A 140 -8.87 13.40 -1.44
N PHE A 141 -7.65 12.94 -1.69
CA PHE A 141 -6.47 13.78 -1.65
C PHE A 141 -6.58 14.94 -2.66
N ASN A 142 -6.32 16.16 -2.20
CA ASN A 142 -6.41 17.35 -3.05
C ASN A 142 -5.13 17.55 -3.87
N ALA A 143 -4.93 16.73 -4.90
CA ALA A 143 -3.74 16.80 -5.76
C ALA A 143 -3.62 18.10 -6.58
N ALA A 144 -4.63 18.97 -6.57
CA ALA A 144 -4.59 20.25 -7.26
C ALA A 144 -3.81 21.32 -6.48
N SER A 145 -3.80 21.26 -5.14
CA SER A 145 -3.07 22.21 -4.28
C SER A 145 -2.06 21.54 -3.35
N GLU A 146 -2.17 20.24 -3.11
CA GLU A 146 -1.34 19.53 -2.13
C GLU A 146 -0.27 18.66 -2.78
N VAL A 147 0.88 18.61 -2.11
CA VAL A 147 1.94 17.64 -2.38
C VAL A 147 2.37 17.04 -1.05
N ARG A 148 2.30 15.71 -0.96
CA ARG A 148 2.85 14.97 0.18
C ARG A 148 4.08 14.20 -0.26
N GLN A 149 5.25 14.66 0.16
CA GLN A 149 6.53 14.05 -0.17
C GLN A 149 6.73 12.75 0.61
N VAL A 150 7.45 11.82 -0.01
CA VAL A 150 8.11 10.73 0.72
C VAL A 150 9.22 11.35 1.57
N ASP A 151 9.50 10.72 2.71
CA ASP A 151 10.50 11.19 3.67
C ASP A 151 11.87 11.47 2.99
N PRO A 152 12.33 12.74 2.98
CA PRO A 152 13.53 13.15 2.24
C PRO A 152 14.83 12.57 2.82
N ASP A 153 14.80 12.05 4.05
CA ASP A 153 15.95 11.37 4.64
C ASP A 153 16.25 10.02 3.96
N TYR A 154 15.29 9.46 3.22
CA TYR A 154 15.41 8.15 2.57
C TYR A 154 15.50 8.21 1.04
N VAL A 155 14.85 9.19 0.42
CA VAL A 155 14.87 9.41 -1.03
C VAL A 155 14.88 10.90 -1.33
N GLY A 156 15.45 11.31 -2.46
CA GLY A 156 15.40 12.73 -2.86
C GLY A 156 13.96 13.27 -2.90
N GLY A 157 13.79 14.58 -2.66
CA GLY A 157 12.49 15.26 -2.46
C GLY A 157 11.52 15.29 -3.65
N GLN A 158 11.74 14.43 -4.65
CA GLN A 158 10.95 14.31 -5.87
C GLN A 158 9.85 13.24 -5.76
N HIS A 159 9.97 12.28 -4.84
CA HIS A 159 9.00 11.22 -4.67
C HIS A 159 7.83 11.67 -3.79
N ARG A 160 6.63 11.23 -4.16
CA ARG A 160 5.38 11.66 -3.54
C ARG A 160 4.53 10.45 -3.17
N THR A 161 3.55 10.68 -2.32
CA THR A 161 2.50 9.71 -2.01
C THR A 161 1.20 10.45 -1.68
N TYR A 162 0.08 9.75 -1.66
CA TYR A 162 -1.18 10.27 -1.13
C TYR A 162 -1.34 9.84 0.32
N PHE A 163 -2.44 9.19 0.70
CA PHE A 163 -2.71 8.82 2.09
C PHE A 163 -2.04 7.50 2.53
N SER A 164 -1.07 6.97 1.77
CA SER A 164 -0.23 5.83 2.21
C SER A 164 0.54 6.16 3.49
N ASP A 165 1.13 5.16 4.15
CA ASP A 165 1.82 5.45 5.42
C ASP A 165 3.07 6.32 5.22
N GLY A 166 3.85 6.08 4.16
CA GLY A 166 4.98 6.94 3.82
C GLY A 166 5.58 6.73 2.43
N TYR A 167 5.27 5.61 1.76
CA TYR A 167 5.86 5.24 0.48
C TYR A 167 4.78 4.85 -0.54
N PRO A 168 5.02 5.08 -1.84
CA PRO A 168 4.06 4.81 -2.91
C PRO A 168 3.86 3.32 -3.20
N PHE A 169 4.83 2.47 -2.86
CA PHE A 169 4.71 1.02 -3.04
C PHE A 169 5.27 0.27 -1.83
N LEU A 170 4.67 -0.90 -1.58
CA LEU A 170 5.19 -1.93 -0.70
C LEU A 170 5.35 -3.22 -1.49
N LEU A 171 6.55 -3.79 -1.51
CA LEU A 171 6.89 -5.05 -2.19
C LEU A 171 7.19 -6.14 -1.17
N LEU A 172 6.61 -7.32 -1.37
CA LEU A 172 6.86 -8.54 -0.59
C LEU A 172 7.06 -9.72 -1.54
N SER A 173 7.75 -10.77 -1.10
CA SER A 173 7.76 -12.07 -1.78
C SER A 173 6.77 -13.05 -1.18
N GLN A 174 6.24 -13.96 -2.00
CA GLN A 174 5.44 -15.09 -1.56
C GLN A 174 6.27 -16.01 -0.64
N GLU A 175 7.56 -16.18 -0.94
CA GLU A 175 8.47 -17.02 -0.17
C GLU A 175 8.73 -16.46 1.24
N SER A 176 8.78 -15.14 1.43
CA SER A 176 8.77 -14.53 2.76
C SER A 176 7.50 -14.83 3.55
N LEU A 177 6.34 -14.81 2.88
CA LEU A 177 5.07 -15.14 3.51
C LEU A 177 5.01 -16.61 3.91
N ASP A 178 5.45 -17.51 3.04
CA ASP A 178 5.45 -18.94 3.29
C ASP A 178 6.40 -19.29 4.44
N ALA A 179 7.63 -18.75 4.44
CA ALA A 179 8.58 -18.92 5.54
C ALA A 179 8.06 -18.36 6.88
N LEU A 180 7.25 -17.30 6.87
CA LEU A 180 6.58 -16.84 8.08
C LEU A 180 5.46 -17.79 8.50
N ASN A 181 4.65 -18.26 7.55
CA ASN A 181 3.52 -19.14 7.82
C ASN A 181 3.94 -20.50 8.37
N GLU A 182 5.12 -21.01 8.01
CA GLU A 182 5.70 -22.22 8.62
C GLU A 182 5.95 -22.09 10.12
N LEU A 183 6.12 -20.86 10.62
CA LEU A 183 6.36 -20.58 12.04
C LEU A 183 5.08 -20.28 12.82
N LEU A 184 3.97 -20.01 12.12
CA LEU A 184 2.69 -19.67 12.73
C LEU A 184 1.87 -20.91 13.02
N LYS A 185 1.10 -20.88 14.12
CA LYS A 185 0.12 -21.93 14.41
C LYS A 185 -0.97 -22.02 13.34
N GLU A 186 -1.37 -20.86 12.82
CA GLU A 186 -2.35 -20.72 11.76
C GLU A 186 -1.74 -19.83 10.66
N PRO A 187 -1.65 -20.32 9.41
CA PRO A 187 -1.19 -19.51 8.29
C PRO A 187 -2.07 -18.27 8.10
N ILE A 188 -1.44 -17.15 7.76
CA ILE A 188 -2.14 -15.90 7.46
C ILE A 188 -2.00 -15.52 5.99
N PRO A 189 -3.04 -14.90 5.41
CA PRO A 189 -3.00 -14.42 4.03
C PRO A 189 -2.17 -13.14 3.86
N ILE A 190 -1.62 -12.96 2.66
CA ILE A 190 -0.82 -11.78 2.29
C ILE A 190 -1.56 -10.45 2.48
N ASN A 191 -2.90 -10.46 2.39
CA ASN A 191 -3.72 -9.25 2.50
C ASN A 191 -3.61 -8.56 3.87
N ARG A 192 -3.14 -9.26 4.91
CA ARG A 192 -2.83 -8.67 6.23
C ARG A 192 -1.62 -7.73 6.18
N PHE A 193 -0.67 -7.98 5.28
CA PHE A 193 0.52 -7.14 5.09
C PHE A 193 0.33 -5.99 4.11
N ARG A 194 -0.75 -6.06 3.32
CA ARG A 194 -1.20 -5.01 2.41
C ARG A 194 -0.14 -4.55 1.37
N PRO A 195 0.63 -5.46 0.74
CA PRO A 195 1.59 -5.07 -0.30
C PRO A 195 0.88 -4.52 -1.53
N ASN A 196 1.56 -3.69 -2.32
CA ASN A 196 1.09 -3.34 -3.66
C ASN A 196 1.56 -4.36 -4.69
N ILE A 197 2.78 -4.86 -4.53
CA ILE A 197 3.43 -5.79 -5.45
C ILE A 197 3.82 -7.03 -4.64
N LEU A 198 3.30 -8.18 -5.03
CA LEU A 198 3.75 -9.48 -4.54
C LEU A 198 4.55 -10.14 -5.65
N VAL A 199 5.73 -10.65 -5.31
CA VAL A 199 6.59 -11.38 -6.25
C VAL A 199 6.73 -12.84 -5.83
N GLU A 200 7.15 -13.69 -6.75
CA GLU A 200 7.51 -15.10 -6.50
C GLU A 200 8.75 -15.49 -7.31
N GLY A 201 9.38 -16.60 -6.97
CA GLY A 201 10.60 -17.11 -7.59
C GLY A 201 11.88 -16.55 -6.99
N CYS A 202 11.90 -16.24 -5.69
CA CYS A 202 13.09 -15.76 -4.99
C CYS A 202 13.28 -16.42 -3.62
N ASP A 203 14.49 -16.35 -3.06
CA ASP A 203 14.73 -16.85 -1.69
C ASP A 203 13.89 -16.06 -0.66
N PRO A 204 13.38 -16.70 0.40
CA PRO A 204 12.67 -16.02 1.47
C PRO A 204 13.44 -14.82 2.00
N TYR A 205 12.76 -13.69 2.11
CA TYR A 205 13.30 -12.40 2.59
C TYR A 205 14.37 -11.78 1.72
N SER A 206 14.66 -12.32 0.54
CA SER A 206 15.65 -11.73 -0.37
C SER A 206 15.24 -10.33 -0.82
N GLU A 207 13.94 -10.01 -0.84
CA GLU A 207 13.45 -8.67 -1.15
C GLU A 207 13.94 -7.61 -0.17
N ASP A 208 14.29 -7.96 1.07
CA ASP A 208 14.85 -7.01 2.05
C ASP A 208 16.14 -6.36 1.53
N LEU A 209 16.86 -7.08 0.65
CA LEU A 209 18.18 -6.69 0.16
C LEU A 209 18.13 -5.89 -1.14
N TRP A 210 17.02 -5.89 -1.87
CA TRP A 210 16.95 -5.32 -3.21
C TRP A 210 16.98 -3.80 -3.14
N THR A 211 18.03 -3.15 -3.66
CA THR A 211 18.11 -1.68 -3.65
C THR A 211 17.71 -1.08 -4.98
N GLU A 212 17.84 -1.82 -6.07
CA GLU A 212 17.42 -1.40 -7.41
C GLU A 212 16.90 -2.61 -8.18
N ILE A 213 15.66 -2.51 -8.68
CA ILE A 213 15.02 -3.55 -9.49
C ILE A 213 14.38 -2.95 -10.73
N LYS A 214 14.16 -3.76 -11.77
CA LYS A 214 13.33 -3.41 -12.92
C LYS A 214 12.12 -4.33 -13.05
N ILE A 215 10.95 -3.75 -13.30
CA ILE A 215 9.70 -4.45 -13.59
C ILE A 215 9.08 -3.79 -14.81
N SER A 216 8.75 -4.56 -15.86
CA SER A 216 8.22 -4.02 -17.12
C SER A 216 9.09 -2.89 -17.71
N GLY A 217 10.41 -2.99 -17.56
CA GLY A 217 11.36 -1.96 -17.99
C GLY A 217 11.51 -0.74 -17.07
N PHE A 218 10.59 -0.54 -16.11
CA PHE A 218 10.62 0.58 -15.16
C PHE A 218 11.53 0.31 -13.96
N SER A 219 12.34 1.29 -13.59
CA SER A 219 13.28 1.20 -12.45
C SER A 219 12.59 1.55 -11.13
N PHE A 220 12.69 0.64 -10.17
CA PHE A 220 12.26 0.81 -8.78
C PHE A 220 13.47 0.81 -7.85
N GLN A 221 13.36 1.59 -6.78
CA GLN A 221 14.38 1.69 -5.74
C GLN A 221 13.84 1.13 -4.42
N GLY A 222 14.61 0.24 -3.80
CA GLY A 222 14.35 -0.26 -2.46
C GLY A 222 14.81 0.76 -1.43
N VAL A 223 13.84 1.36 -0.75
CA VAL A 223 14.07 2.57 0.04
C VAL A 223 14.28 2.26 1.51
N LYS A 224 13.44 1.37 2.07
CA LYS A 224 13.39 1.17 3.51
C LYS A 224 12.66 -0.12 3.83
N LEU A 225 13.19 -0.92 4.75
CA LEU A 225 12.46 -2.08 5.28
C LEU A 225 11.15 -1.63 5.92
N CYS A 226 10.06 -2.32 5.62
CA CYS A 226 8.74 -1.96 6.10
C CYS A 226 8.58 -2.39 7.55
N SER A 227 8.71 -1.44 8.49
CA SER A 227 8.42 -1.70 9.89
C SER A 227 6.91 -1.93 10.07
N ARG A 228 6.52 -3.07 10.66
CA ARG A 228 5.12 -3.44 10.80
C ARG A 228 4.53 -2.84 12.07
N CYS A 229 3.35 -2.23 11.92
CA CYS A 229 2.46 -1.91 13.02
C CYS A 229 1.57 -3.11 13.35
N LYS A 230 0.55 -2.94 14.19
CA LYS A 230 -0.40 -4.02 14.54
C LYS A 230 -1.42 -4.39 13.45
N VAL A 231 -1.47 -3.68 12.31
CA VAL A 231 -2.46 -3.96 11.25
C VAL A 231 -2.42 -5.40 10.74
N PRO A 232 -1.25 -6.05 10.54
CA PRO A 232 -1.21 -7.45 10.15
C PRO A 232 -1.83 -8.43 11.14
N THR A 233 -2.11 -8.01 12.38
CA THR A 233 -2.81 -8.87 13.35
C THR A 233 -4.33 -8.85 13.20
N ILE A 234 -4.85 -8.00 12.31
CA ILE A 234 -6.28 -7.87 12.06
C ILE A 234 -6.67 -8.85 10.95
N ASN A 235 -7.59 -9.75 11.27
CA ASN A 235 -8.22 -10.61 10.28
C ASN A 235 -9.05 -9.74 9.33
N GLN A 236 -8.68 -9.73 8.04
CA GLN A 236 -9.32 -8.86 7.06
C GLN A 236 -10.76 -9.28 6.72
N GLU A 237 -11.20 -10.50 7.06
CA GLU A 237 -12.56 -10.99 6.84
C GLU A 237 -13.51 -10.75 8.01
N THR A 238 -12.98 -10.74 9.24
CA THR A 238 -13.81 -10.58 10.45
C THR A 238 -13.62 -9.25 11.17
N GLY A 239 -12.53 -8.52 10.85
CA GLY A 239 -12.15 -7.30 11.57
C GLY A 239 -11.64 -7.56 12.99
N ILE A 240 -11.46 -8.83 13.38
CA ILE A 240 -11.00 -9.20 14.72
C ILE A 240 -9.47 -9.10 14.77
N ALA A 241 -8.96 -8.39 15.77
CA ALA A 241 -7.53 -8.29 16.03
C ALA A 241 -7.04 -9.48 16.88
N GLY A 242 -5.88 -10.02 16.53
CA GLY A 242 -5.12 -10.97 17.35
C GLY A 242 -3.75 -10.40 17.73
N SER A 243 -2.83 -11.29 18.11
CA SER A 243 -1.43 -10.94 18.39
C SER A 243 -0.47 -11.35 17.26
N GLU A 244 -0.76 -12.43 16.53
CA GLU A 244 0.03 -12.86 15.37
C GLU A 244 -0.29 -12.03 14.11
N PRO A 245 0.70 -11.72 13.26
CA PRO A 245 2.06 -12.28 13.22
C PRO A 245 3.10 -11.50 14.05
N THR A 246 2.68 -10.53 14.88
CA THR A 246 3.63 -9.61 15.54
C THR A 246 4.51 -10.34 16.56
N GLU A 247 3.96 -11.30 17.31
CA GLU A 247 4.72 -12.08 18.28
C GLU A 247 5.80 -12.94 17.61
N THR A 248 5.45 -13.62 16.51
CA THR A 248 6.40 -14.41 15.74
C THR A 248 7.47 -13.54 15.09
N LEU A 249 7.08 -12.44 14.42
CA LEU A 249 8.03 -11.51 13.83
C LEU A 249 8.93 -10.85 14.89
N MET A 250 8.49 -10.70 16.14
CA MET A 250 9.35 -10.18 17.20
C MET A 250 10.55 -11.11 17.47
N LYS A 251 10.34 -12.43 17.36
CA LYS A 251 11.35 -13.46 17.61
C LYS A 251 12.29 -13.65 16.42
N THR A 252 11.80 -13.48 15.19
CA THR A 252 12.57 -13.82 13.98
C THR A 252 12.98 -12.63 13.12
N ARG A 253 12.25 -11.52 13.19
CA ARG A 253 12.44 -10.35 12.31
C ARG A 253 12.35 -9.01 13.04
N SER A 254 12.63 -8.99 14.34
CA SER A 254 12.78 -7.72 15.05
C SER A 254 14.09 -7.03 14.70
N GLY A 255 14.19 -5.74 15.00
CA GLY A 255 15.43 -4.99 14.89
C GLY A 255 16.56 -5.66 15.66
N LYS A 256 16.31 -6.27 16.83
CA LYS A 256 17.34 -7.05 17.55
C LYS A 256 17.94 -8.18 16.71
N VAL A 257 17.14 -8.82 15.87
CA VAL A 257 17.52 -10.04 15.14
C VAL A 257 18.16 -9.68 13.81
N ILE A 258 17.47 -8.91 12.97
CA ILE A 258 17.93 -8.65 11.61
C ILE A 258 18.69 -7.33 11.46
N ARG A 259 18.69 -6.48 12.49
CA ARG A 259 19.33 -5.16 12.50
C ARG A 259 19.93 -4.78 13.87
N PRO A 260 20.87 -5.58 14.41
CA PRO A 260 21.36 -5.44 15.78
C PRO A 260 21.89 -4.03 16.13
N ASP A 261 22.32 -3.25 15.14
CA ASP A 261 22.85 -1.89 15.30
C ASP A 261 21.81 -0.77 15.16
N ALA A 262 20.56 -1.10 14.81
CA ALA A 262 19.50 -0.10 14.65
C ALA A 262 19.10 0.54 15.99
N LYS A 263 18.82 1.85 15.96
CA LYS A 263 18.37 2.62 17.14
C LYS A 263 17.12 2.03 17.79
N ASN A 264 16.14 1.58 16.99
CA ASN A 264 14.90 0.99 17.50
C ASN A 264 14.87 -0.52 17.28
N LYS A 265 15.34 -1.25 18.29
CA LYS A 265 15.48 -2.70 18.26
C LYS A 265 14.15 -3.47 18.40
N ASN A 266 13.08 -2.82 18.86
CA ASN A 266 11.78 -3.47 19.12
C ASN A 266 10.80 -3.35 17.94
N LYS A 267 11.18 -2.72 16.82
CA LYS A 267 10.39 -2.77 15.59
C LYS A 267 10.54 -4.13 14.92
N VAL A 268 9.46 -4.63 14.34
CA VAL A 268 9.46 -5.81 13.48
C VAL A 268 9.39 -5.39 12.02
N TYR A 269 10.03 -6.13 11.12
CA TYR A 269 10.09 -5.78 9.70
C TYR A 269 9.58 -6.92 8.83
N PHE A 270 8.80 -6.58 7.81
CA PHE A 270 8.33 -7.54 6.82
C PHE A 270 7.94 -6.82 5.52
N GLY A 271 8.69 -7.09 4.45
CA GLY A 271 8.55 -6.43 3.18
C GLY A 271 9.37 -5.14 3.04
N GLN A 272 9.43 -4.62 1.83
CA GLN A 272 10.28 -3.49 1.46
C GLN A 272 9.45 -2.34 0.87
N ASN A 273 9.65 -1.13 1.39
CA ASN A 273 9.06 0.07 0.81
C ASN A 273 9.85 0.48 -0.44
N MET A 274 9.14 0.77 -1.52
CA MET A 274 9.74 1.12 -2.80
C MET A 274 9.27 2.49 -3.28
N VAL A 275 10.12 3.15 -4.06
CA VAL A 275 9.73 4.21 -5.00
C VAL A 275 10.10 3.76 -6.41
N TRP A 276 9.65 4.50 -7.42
CA TRP A 276 10.06 4.27 -8.81
C TRP A 276 10.52 5.57 -9.46
N ASN A 277 11.42 5.46 -10.44
CA ASN A 277 11.99 6.59 -11.14
C ASN A 277 11.03 7.10 -12.23
N TRP A 278 9.97 7.79 -11.82
CA TRP A 278 8.91 8.25 -12.73
C TRP A 278 9.34 9.37 -13.70
N MET A 279 10.53 9.97 -13.47
CA MET A 279 11.13 10.98 -14.34
C MET A 279 12.04 10.39 -15.42
N ASP A 280 12.37 9.09 -15.34
CA ASP A 280 13.15 8.41 -16.37
C ASP A 280 12.27 8.22 -17.61
N SER A 281 12.34 9.17 -18.55
CA SER A 281 11.49 9.25 -19.73
C SER A 281 11.89 8.28 -20.86
N SER A 282 12.67 7.23 -20.56
CA SER A 282 12.97 6.17 -21.54
C SER A 282 11.77 5.28 -21.91
N ALA A 283 10.63 5.48 -21.25
CA ALA A 283 9.38 4.75 -21.50
C ALA A 283 8.33 5.54 -22.29
N GLU A 284 8.73 6.51 -23.12
CA GLU A 284 7.78 7.24 -23.99
C GLU A 284 7.04 6.33 -24.99
N GLU A 285 7.56 5.13 -25.28
CA GLU A 285 6.92 4.17 -26.19
C GLU A 285 6.04 3.11 -25.51
N ASN A 286 6.18 2.88 -24.19
CA ASN A 286 5.43 1.85 -23.47
C ASN A 286 4.44 2.48 -22.48
N ALA A 287 3.21 1.96 -22.47
CA ALA A 287 2.24 2.29 -21.44
C ALA A 287 2.88 2.10 -20.05
N LYS A 288 2.79 3.11 -19.16
CA LYS A 288 3.36 3.07 -17.80
C LYS A 288 2.55 2.14 -16.91
N MET A 289 2.60 0.85 -17.20
CA MET A 289 1.84 -0.18 -16.52
C MET A 289 2.73 -1.35 -16.11
N ILE A 290 2.40 -1.95 -14.98
CA ILE A 290 2.91 -3.25 -14.57
C ILE A 290 1.76 -4.24 -14.50
N GLN A 291 2.06 -5.52 -14.71
CA GLN A 291 1.09 -6.59 -14.74
C GLN A 291 1.61 -7.85 -14.05
N VAL A 292 0.68 -8.71 -13.66
CA VAL A 292 0.98 -10.05 -13.17
C VAL A 292 1.69 -10.84 -14.27
N GLY A 293 2.78 -11.51 -13.90
CA GLY A 293 3.66 -12.24 -14.80
C GLY A 293 4.91 -11.47 -15.23
N ASP A 294 4.98 -10.15 -15.03
CA ASP A 294 6.17 -9.37 -15.36
C ASP A 294 7.40 -9.87 -14.61
N SER A 295 8.51 -10.05 -15.32
CA SER A 295 9.80 -10.39 -14.71
C SER A 295 10.34 -9.23 -13.89
N VAL A 296 10.96 -9.58 -12.77
CA VAL A 296 11.63 -8.69 -11.83
C VAL A 296 13.13 -8.92 -11.95
N TYR A 297 13.85 -7.92 -12.46
CA TYR A 297 15.30 -7.97 -12.58
C TYR A 297 15.94 -7.24 -11.41
N VAL A 298 16.61 -7.96 -10.52
CA VAL A 298 17.37 -7.36 -9.41
C VAL A 298 18.69 -6.81 -9.96
N LEU A 299 18.80 -5.48 -10.05
CA LEU A 299 19.97 -4.80 -10.60
C LEU A 299 21.04 -4.56 -9.53
N ARG A 300 20.62 -4.21 -8.32
CA ARG A 300 21.50 -3.99 -7.17
C ARG A 300 20.86 -4.52 -5.89
N LYS A 301 21.70 -5.03 -4.99
CA LYS A 301 21.31 -5.46 -3.65
C LYS A 301 22.41 -5.15 -2.64
N VAL A 302 22.03 -4.96 -1.38
CA VAL A 302 22.97 -4.94 -0.24
C VAL A 302 23.31 -6.35 0.22
N SER A 303 24.37 -6.49 1.02
CA SER A 303 24.83 -7.80 1.49
C SER A 303 24.01 -8.33 2.67
N SER A 304 23.35 -7.44 3.42
CA SER A 304 22.59 -7.78 4.62
C SER A 304 21.46 -6.79 4.93
N ALA A 305 20.50 -7.22 5.75
CA ALA A 305 19.41 -6.36 6.23
C ALA A 305 19.91 -5.21 7.15
N VAL A 306 21.13 -5.31 7.68
CA VAL A 306 21.77 -4.23 8.46
C VAL A 306 22.09 -3.05 7.56
N GLU A 307 22.63 -3.32 6.37
CA GLU A 307 22.94 -2.34 5.33
C GLU A 307 21.70 -1.79 4.63
N ALA A 308 20.59 -2.53 4.63
CA ALA A 308 19.32 -2.05 4.10
C ALA A 308 18.82 -0.85 4.90
N ALA A 309 18.29 0.19 4.25
CA ALA A 309 17.79 1.38 4.93
C ALA A 309 16.57 1.08 5.83
N ALA A 310 16.47 1.82 6.96
CA ALA A 310 15.66 1.47 8.15
C ALA A 310 14.46 2.35 8.40
#